data_AF-A0A3A4WZ84-F1
#
_entry.id   AF-A0A3A4WZ84-F1
#
_cell.length_a   1.000
_cell.length_b   1.000
_cell.length_c   1.000
_cell.angle_alpha   90.00
_cell.angle_beta   90.00
_cell.angle_gamma   90.00
#
_symmetry.space_group_name_H-M   'P 1'
#
loop_
_entity.id
_entity.type
_entity.pdbx_description
1 polymer ?
#
loop_
_entity_poly.entity_id
_entity_poly.type
_entity_poly.pdbx_seq_one_letter_code
_entity_poly.pdbx_strand_id
1 'polypeptide(L)' 'MNTMSLPRSVVYLWIGLISALALMVLTGAGGEAPIGRYQMEIVSRNNFADIFVMDTTTGVVKYVGKDEGKPFEQIQGK' A
#
# COMPACT_ATOMS: atom_id res chain seq x y z
N MET A 1 8.95 51.13 -11.54
CA MET A 1 8.53 49.80 -11.05
C MET A 1 9.43 49.46 -9.87
N ASN A 2 8.95 49.58 -8.63
CA ASN A 2 9.75 49.25 -7.46
C ASN A 2 9.83 47.73 -7.33
N THR A 3 11.01 47.17 -7.52
CA THR A 3 11.26 45.75 -7.25
C THR A 3 11.29 45.54 -5.74
N MET A 4 10.19 45.03 -5.17
CA MET A 4 10.20 44.53 -3.79
C MET A 4 11.13 43.32 -3.73
N SER A 5 12.31 43.49 -3.14
CA SER A 5 13.21 42.39 -2.83
C SER A 5 12.72 41.67 -1.58
N LEU A 6 12.43 40.38 -1.69
CA LEU A 6 12.08 39.55 -0.54
C LEU A 6 13.27 39.42 0.42
N PRO A 7 13.06 39.47 1.74
CA PRO A 7 14.11 39.22 2.70
C PRO A 7 14.60 37.77 2.59
N ARG A 8 15.90 37.56 2.74
CA ARG A 8 16.56 36.25 2.54
C ARG A 8 15.95 35.13 3.40
N SER A 9 15.49 35.45 4.60
CA SER A 9 14.82 34.51 5.51
C SER A 9 13.55 33.90 4.91
N VAL A 10 12.74 34.72 4.22
CA VAL A 10 11.51 34.27 3.55
C VAL A 10 11.85 33.36 2.38
N VAL A 11 12.91 33.66 1.63
CA VAL A 11 13.39 32.80 0.54
C VAL A 11 13.81 31.42 1.07
N TYR A 12 14.57 31.36 2.17
CA TYR A 12 14.98 30.08 2.77
C TYR A 12 13.79 29.27 3.30
N LEU A 13 12.78 29.94 3.87
CA LEU A 13 11.55 29.28 4.32
C LEU A 13 10.82 28.63 3.15
N TRP A 14 10.69 29.32 2.01
CA TRP A 14 10.06 28.76 0.81
C TRP A 14 10.85 27.59 0.22
N ILE A 15 12.18 27.69 0.18
CA ILE A 15 13.04 26.59 -0.29
C ILE A 15 12.87 25.35 0.60
N GLY A 16 12.84 25.53 1.93
CA GLY A 16 12.61 24.44 2.86
C GLY A 16 11.24 23.79 2.69
N LEU A 17 10.19 24.60 2.55
CA LEU A 17 8.83 24.11 2.34
C LEU A 17 8.67 23.33 1.03
N ILE A 18 9.21 23.86 -0.07
CA ILE A 18 9.19 23.19 -1.38
C ILE A 18 9.99 21.89 -1.34
N SER A 19 11.14 21.88 -0.66
CA SER A 19 11.97 20.68 -0.52
C SER A 19 11.26 19.59 0.30
N ALA A 20 10.58 19.98 1.40
CA ALA A 20 9.79 19.06 2.21
C ALA A 20 8.60 18.47 1.44
N LEU A 21 7.90 19.29 0.66
CA LEU A 21 6.82 18.83 -0.24
C LEU A 21 7.34 17.90 -1.33
N ALA A 22 8.47 18.23 -1.95
CA ALA A 22 9.09 17.40 -2.97
C ALA A 22 9.49 16.03 -2.40
N LEU A 23 10.08 16.00 -1.19
CA LEU A 23 10.38 14.76 -0.49
C LEU A 23 9.11 13.96 -0.20
N MET A 24 8.05 14.59 0.31
CA MET A 24 6.78 13.92 0.59
C MET A 24 6.17 13.26 -0.66
N VAL A 25 6.24 13.95 -1.81
CA VAL A 25 5.77 13.43 -3.10
C VAL A 25 6.67 12.30 -3.61
N LEU A 26 8.00 12.43 -3.48
CA LEU A 26 8.97 11.46 -3.98
C LEU A 26 9.06 10.19 -3.12
N THR A 27 8.92 10.30 -1.80
CA THR A 27 8.92 9.14 -0.91
C THR A 27 7.61 8.37 -0.98
N GLY A 28 6.55 9.00 -1.53
CA GLY A 28 5.28 8.37 -1.83
C GLY A 28 4.55 7.88 -0.58
N ALA A 29 3.31 8.34 -0.39
CA ALA A 29 2.34 7.46 0.24
C ALA A 29 2.13 6.30 -0.72
N GLY A 30 2.91 5.23 -0.55
CA GLY A 30 2.73 3.99 -1.29
C GLY A 30 1.28 3.56 -1.13
N GLY A 31 0.56 3.53 -2.24
CA GLY A 31 -0.78 2.95 -2.33
C GLY A 31 -0.73 1.45 -2.20
N GLU A 32 -0.01 0.93 -1.21
CA GLU A 32 -0.21 -0.44 -0.80
C GLU A 32 -1.64 -0.50 -0.26
N ALA A 33 -2.40 -1.47 -0.77
CA ALA A 33 -3.62 -1.90 -0.10
C ALA A 33 -3.29 -2.01 1.39
N PRO A 34 -4.15 -1.50 2.30
CA PRO A 34 -3.85 -1.58 3.72
C PRO A 34 -3.38 -3.01 3.99
N ILE A 35 -2.18 -3.16 4.53
CA ILE A 35 -1.65 -4.47 4.94
C ILE A 35 -2.52 -4.87 6.14
N GLY A 36 -3.76 -5.22 5.84
CA GLY A 36 -4.61 -5.97 6.72
C GLY A 36 -3.98 -7.34 6.85
N ARG A 37 -4.29 -8.02 7.95
CA ARG A 37 -3.86 -9.40 8.18
C ARG A 37 -4.17 -10.32 7.00
N TYR A 38 -5.16 -9.97 6.17
CA TYR A 38 -5.58 -10.77 5.03
C TYR A 38 -5.58 -9.97 3.73
N GLN A 39 -4.91 -10.52 2.71
CA GLN A 39 -4.97 -10.05 1.33
C GLN A 39 -5.81 -11.03 0.50
N MET A 40 -6.65 -10.51 -0.40
CA MET A 40 -7.50 -11.33 -1.27
C MET A 40 -7.12 -11.13 -2.73
N GLU A 41 -7.08 -12.22 -3.48
CA GLU A 41 -6.89 -12.23 -4.93
C GLU A 41 -7.96 -13.10 -5.59
N ILE A 42 -8.51 -12.62 -6.70
CA ILE A 42 -9.53 -13.34 -7.47
C ILE A 42 -8.97 -13.59 -8.87
N VAL A 43 -8.85 -14.86 -9.25
CA VAL A 43 -8.41 -15.29 -10.57
C VAL A 43 -9.61 -15.88 -11.30
N SER A 44 -10.02 -15.27 -12.41
CA SER A 44 -11.07 -15.83 -13.27
C SER A 44 -10.45 -16.66 -14.39
N ARG A 45 -10.83 -17.94 -14.49
CA ARG A 45 -10.40 -18.86 -15.56
C ARG A 45 -11.58 -19.67 -16.06
N ASN A 46 -11.82 -19.69 -17.38
CA ASN A 46 -12.88 -20.49 -18.00
C ASN A 46 -14.27 -20.30 -17.35
N ASN A 47 -14.62 -19.06 -17.00
CA ASN A 47 -15.88 -18.71 -16.34
C ASN A 47 -16.05 -19.22 -14.89
N PHE A 48 -14.97 -19.73 -14.27
CA PHE A 48 -14.88 -20.00 -12.84
C PHE A 48 -14.01 -18.94 -12.16
N ALA A 49 -14.44 -18.47 -10.99
CA ALA A 49 -13.68 -17.55 -10.16
C ALA A 49 -13.00 -18.34 -9.03
N ASP A 50 -11.68 -18.40 -9.07
CA ASP A 50 -10.85 -18.90 -7.98
C ASP A 50 -10.53 -17.74 -7.03
N ILE A 51 -10.82 -17.91 -5.74
CA ILE A 51 -10.58 -16.89 -4.73
C ILE A 51 -9.50 -17.39 -3.77
N PHE A 52 -8.45 -16.59 -3.61
CA PHE A 52 -7.34 -16.84 -2.71
C PHE A 52 -7.31 -15.79 -1.60
N VAL A 53 -7.06 -16.22 -0.37
CA VAL A 53 -6.87 -15.33 0.78
C VAL A 53 -5.53 -15.66 1.42
N MET A 54 -4.59 -14.71 1.43
CA MET A 54 -3.29 -14.84 2.07
C MET A 54 -3.33 -14.17 3.44
N ASP A 55 -2.91 -14.87 4.49
CA ASP A 55 -2.55 -14.22 5.75
C ASP A 55 -1.16 -13.59 5.59
N THR A 56 -1.10 -12.26 5.61
CA THR A 56 0.13 -11.49 5.38
C THR A 56 1.12 -11.59 6.55
N THR A 57 0.68 -12.08 7.72
CA THR A 57 1.54 -12.28 8.89
C THR A 57 2.24 -13.64 8.89
N THR A 58 1.60 -14.68 8.34
CA THR A 58 2.13 -16.05 8.31
C THR A 58 2.56 -16.52 6.92
N GLY A 59 2.13 -15.82 5.85
CA GLY A 59 2.34 -16.21 4.46
C GLY A 59 1.45 -17.37 3.99
N VAL A 60 0.57 -17.89 4.85
CA VAL A 60 -0.32 -19.01 4.51
C VAL A 60 -1.38 -18.55 3.51
N VAL A 61 -1.50 -19.28 2.41
CA VAL A 61 -2.51 -19.03 1.37
C VAL A 61 -3.65 -20.02 1.50
N LYS A 62 -4.86 -19.48 1.61
CA LYS A 62 -6.12 -20.21 1.66
C LYS A 62 -6.82 -20.14 0.31
N TYR A 63 -7.25 -21.29 -0.21
CA TYR A 63 -8.12 -21.36 -1.39
C TYR A 63 -9.59 -21.52 -0.96
N VAL A 64 -10.43 -20.54 -1.32
CA VAL A 64 -11.87 -20.56 -1.07
C VAL A 64 -12.50 -21.50 -2.09
N GLY A 65 -12.79 -22.72 -1.63
CA GLY A 65 -13.29 -23.84 -2.42
C GLY A 65 -12.89 -25.16 -1.77
N LYS A 66 -11.58 -25.35 -1.53
CA LYS A 66 -11.06 -26.52 -0.81
C LYS A 66 -11.01 -26.33 0.71
N ASP A 67 -10.73 -25.10 1.14
CA ASP A 67 -10.48 -24.78 2.55
C ASP A 67 -11.54 -23.82 3.12
N GLU A 68 -12.68 -23.72 2.45
CA GLU A 68 -13.81 -22.92 2.89
C GLU A 68 -14.23 -23.30 4.33
N GLY A 69 -14.52 -22.29 5.16
CA GLY A 69 -14.88 -22.48 6.57
C GLY A 69 -13.73 -22.87 7.52
N LYS A 70 -12.57 -23.30 7.03
CA LYS A 70 -11.43 -23.65 7.91
C LYS A 70 -10.69 -22.40 8.41
N PRO A 71 -10.32 -22.32 9.70
CA PRO A 71 -9.40 -21.28 10.18
C PRO A 71 -7.99 -21.47 9.60
N PHE A 72 -7.24 -20.38 9.48
CA PHE A 72 -5.88 -20.39 8.89
C PHE A 72 -4.91 -21.33 9.60
N GLU A 73 -5.07 -21.51 10.92
CA GLU A 73 -4.26 -22.42 11.75
C GLU A 73 -4.38 -23.89 11.34
N GLN A 74 -5.45 -24.26 10.63
CA GLN A 74 -5.69 -25.63 10.15
C GLN A 74 -5.23 -25.85 8.71
N ILE A 75 -4.73 -24.80 8.05
CA ILE A 75 -4.20 -24.88 6.69
C ILE A 75 -2.69 -25.06 6.82
N GLN A 76 -2.20 -26.26 6.48
CA GLN A 76 -0.76 -26.49 6.39
C GLN A 76 -0.23 -25.76 5.15
N GLY A 77 0.38 -24.60 5.37
CA GLY A 77 1.21 -23.94 4.37
C GLY A 77 2.39 -24.85 4.00
N LYS A 78 2.67 -24.95 2.70
CA LYS A 78 3.92 -25.53 2.22
C LYS A 78 4.97 -24.45 2.08
#